data_AF-A0A5N5SX16-F1
#
_entry.id   AF-A0A5N5SX16-F1
#
_cell.length_a   1.000
_cell.length_b   1.000
_cell.length_c   1.000
_cell.angle_alpha   90.00
_cell.angle_beta   90.00
_cell.angle_gamma   90.00
#
_symmetry.space_group_name_H-M   'P 1'
#
loop_
_entity.id
_entity.type
_entity.pdbx_description
1 polymer ?
#
loop_
_entity_poly.entity_id
_entity_poly.type
_entity_poly.pdbx_seq_one_letter_code
_entity_poly.pdbx_strand_id
1 'polypeptide(L)'
;NSLNGCPFAIDETGDGNHLDATLQKLISWPQTDQLVLLARETANQLYSHLPPDEREKKIKSELEDLHSRVEREGNTRVELAQHEKEANEKKDSVGVTKFSLLISECDARTQALALLTMHYFTALQLLTHHKK
;
A
#
# COMPACT_ATOMS: atom_id res chain seq x y z
N ASN A 1 -21.13 10.05 8.16
CA ASN A 1 -19.75 10.09 8.68
C ASN A 1 -18.80 9.99 7.52
N SER A 2 -18.41 11.14 6.96
CA SER A 2 -17.49 11.20 5.83
C SER A 2 -16.08 10.85 6.30
N LEU A 3 -15.40 9.96 5.58
CA LEU A 3 -13.98 9.60 5.70
C LEU A 3 -13.02 10.78 5.41
N ASN A 4 -13.45 12.03 5.65
CA ASN A 4 -12.68 13.23 5.35
C ASN A 4 -11.39 13.22 6.16
N GLY A 5 -10.26 13.07 5.45
CA GLY A 5 -8.93 13.00 6.05
C GLY A 5 -8.43 11.59 6.39
N CYS A 6 -9.19 10.52 6.11
CA CYS A 6 -8.68 9.15 6.29
C CYS A 6 -7.70 8.78 5.15
N PRO A 7 -6.47 8.34 5.44
CA PRO A 7 -5.50 7.97 4.41
C PRO A 7 -5.88 6.70 3.63
N PHE A 8 -6.78 5.88 4.18
CA PHE A 8 -7.34 4.68 3.52
C PHE A 8 -8.61 4.98 2.71
N ALA A 9 -9.08 6.23 2.67
CA ALA A 9 -10.26 6.59 1.90
C ALA A 9 -9.98 6.49 0.39
N ILE A 10 -10.72 5.59 -0.25
CA ILE A 10 -10.69 5.39 -1.70
C ILE A 10 -11.62 6.41 -2.35
N ASP A 11 -11.10 7.13 -3.32
CA ASP A 11 -11.90 7.96 -4.20
C ASP A 11 -12.23 7.13 -5.45
N GLU A 12 -13.45 6.61 -5.49
CA GLU A 12 -13.95 5.77 -6.59
C GLU A 12 -14.53 6.61 -7.74
N THR A 13 -14.50 7.95 -7.65
CA THR A 13 -15.17 8.85 -8.61
C THR A 13 -14.38 9.16 -9.88
N GLY A 14 -13.17 8.60 -10.05
CA GLY A 14 -12.32 8.78 -11.23
C GLY A 14 -12.00 7.48 -11.97
N ASP A 15 -11.81 7.58 -13.30
CA ASP A 15 -11.38 6.49 -14.21
C ASP A 15 -9.95 5.96 -13.93
N GLY A 16 -9.33 6.38 -12.83
CA GLY A 16 -7.91 6.19 -12.53
C GLY A 16 -7.65 5.20 -11.39
N ASN A 17 -6.43 4.66 -11.40
CA ASN A 17 -5.89 3.69 -10.45
C ASN A 17 -5.94 4.22 -8.99
N HIS A 18 -7.09 4.11 -8.33
CA HIS A 18 -7.35 4.64 -6.98
C HIS A 18 -6.39 4.08 -5.92
N LEU A 19 -5.82 2.90 -6.16
CA LEU A 19 -4.75 2.32 -5.34
C LEU A 19 -3.51 3.20 -5.33
N ASP A 20 -3.10 3.79 -6.46
CA ASP A 20 -1.94 4.68 -6.52
C ASP A 20 -2.19 5.96 -5.73
N ALA A 21 -3.39 6.54 -5.87
CA ALA A 21 -3.76 7.74 -5.11
C ALA A 21 -3.79 7.47 -3.60
N THR A 22 -4.33 6.32 -3.19
CA THR A 22 -4.37 5.90 -1.78
C THR A 22 -2.98 5.60 -1.25
N LEU A 23 -2.13 4.95 -2.05
CA LEU A 23 -0.74 4.68 -1.71
C LEU A 23 0.06 5.98 -1.51
N GLN A 24 -0.11 6.98 -2.37
CA GLN A 24 0.56 8.28 -2.21
C GLN A 24 0.11 9.00 -0.94
N LYS A 25 -1.19 8.96 -0.61
CA LYS A 25 -1.69 9.49 0.67
C LYS A 25 -1.00 8.78 1.84
N LEU A 26 -0.94 7.44 1.82
CA LEU A 26 -0.32 6.66 2.89
C LEU A 26 1.18 6.97 3.05
N ILE A 27 1.93 7.13 1.95
CA ILE A 27 3.36 7.48 1.99
C ILE A 27 3.58 8.87 2.62
N SER A 28 2.72 9.83 2.28
CA SER A 28 2.80 11.20 2.82
C SER A 28 2.35 11.32 4.28
N TRP A 29 1.69 10.28 4.81
CA TRP A 29 1.19 10.27 6.17
C TRP A 29 2.26 9.87 7.19
N PRO A 30 2.23 10.43 8.42
CA PRO A 30 3.13 10.00 9.49
C PRO A 30 2.97 8.50 9.78
N GLN A 31 4.06 7.74 9.57
CA GLN A 31 4.11 6.29 9.81
C GLN A 31 4.16 6.00 11.32
N THR A 32 2.98 6.07 11.96
CA THR A 32 2.81 5.83 13.40
C THR A 32 1.91 4.61 13.63
N ASP A 33 1.96 4.03 14.83
CA ASP A 33 1.10 2.89 15.21
C ASP A 33 -0.41 3.21 15.07
N GLN A 34 -0.78 4.49 15.12
CA GLN A 34 -2.16 4.94 14.87
C GLN A 34 -2.64 4.60 13.46
N LEU A 35 -1.74 4.54 12.48
CA LEU A 35 -2.08 4.21 11.10
C LEU A 35 -2.51 2.75 10.96
N VAL A 36 -1.90 1.84 11.73
CA VAL A 36 -2.31 0.43 11.81
C VAL A 36 -3.70 0.29 12.43
N LEU A 37 -3.99 1.06 13.49
CA LEU A 37 -5.31 1.08 14.12
C LEU A 37 -6.38 1.60 13.14
N LEU A 38 -6.12 2.73 12.48
CA LEU A 38 -7.01 3.33 11.50
C LEU A 38 -7.29 2.39 10.32
N ALA A 39 -6.28 1.65 9.84
CA ALA A 39 -6.45 0.65 8.81
C ALA A 39 -7.47 -0.42 9.23
N ARG A 40 -7.43 -0.89 10.48
CA ARG A 40 -8.36 -1.91 10.97
C ARG A 40 -9.76 -1.36 11.19
N GLU A 41 -9.87 -0.20 11.83
CA GLU A 41 -11.15 0.42 12.18
C GLU A 41 -11.96 0.84 10.96
N THR A 42 -11.27 1.29 9.90
CA THR A 42 -11.94 1.75 8.68
C THR A 42 -12.14 0.66 7.64
N ALA A 43 -11.57 -0.54 7.83
CA ALA A 43 -11.66 -1.66 6.89
C ALA A 43 -13.11 -2.06 6.54
N ASN A 44 -14.04 -1.99 7.50
CA ASN A 44 -15.44 -2.30 7.23
C ASN A 44 -16.14 -1.25 6.33
N GLN A 45 -15.55 -0.08 6.09
CA GLN A 45 -16.11 0.93 5.20
C GLN A 45 -15.68 0.73 3.74
N LEU A 46 -14.65 -0.08 3.50
CA LEU A 46 -14.11 -0.37 2.17
C LEU A 46 -15.19 -0.96 1.25
N TYR A 47 -15.60 -0.24 0.21
CA TYR A 47 -16.68 -0.65 -0.70
C TYR A 47 -18.01 -1.01 0.00
N SER A 48 -18.33 -0.39 1.13
CA SER A 48 -19.53 -0.72 1.92
C SER A 48 -20.86 -0.42 1.21
N HIS A 49 -20.81 0.32 0.10
CA HIS A 49 -21.96 0.61 -0.74
C HIS A 49 -22.30 -0.55 -1.72
N LEU A 50 -21.38 -1.50 -1.92
CA LEU A 50 -21.59 -2.66 -2.78
C LEU A 50 -22.29 -3.81 -2.03
N PRO A 51 -23.09 -4.65 -2.72
CA PRO A 51 -23.59 -5.91 -2.17
C PRO A 51 -22.46 -6.83 -1.68
N PRO A 52 -22.68 -7.67 -0.65
CA PRO A 52 -21.61 -8.46 -0.03
C PRO A 52 -20.77 -9.30 -1.00
N ASP A 53 -21.39 -9.95 -2.00
CA ASP A 53 -20.67 -10.81 -2.95
C ASP A 53 -19.85 -10.01 -3.97
N GLU A 54 -20.38 -8.87 -4.43
CA GLU A 54 -19.65 -7.94 -5.30
C GLU A 54 -18.49 -7.28 -4.56
N ARG A 55 -18.75 -6.87 -3.32
CA ARG A 55 -17.76 -6.32 -2.39
C ARG A 55 -16.61 -7.29 -2.17
N GLU A 56 -16.91 -8.55 -1.87
CA GLU A 56 -15.92 -9.61 -1.69
C GLU A 56 -15.08 -9.82 -2.97
N LYS A 57 -15.73 -9.91 -4.13
CA LYS A 57 -15.05 -10.06 -5.42
C LYS A 57 -14.12 -8.88 -5.72
N LYS A 58 -14.59 -7.65 -5.49
CA LYS A 58 -13.80 -6.44 -5.69
C LYS A 58 -12.57 -6.42 -4.78
N ILE A 59 -12.75 -6.67 -3.47
CA ILE A 59 -11.64 -6.72 -2.52
C ILE A 59 -10.59 -7.77 -2.91
N LYS A 60 -11.01 -8.97 -3.33
CA LYS A 60 -10.08 -10.01 -3.79
C LYS A 60 -9.29 -9.58 -5.03
N SER A 61 -9.96 -8.98 -6.01
CA SER A 61 -9.30 -8.47 -7.22
C SER A 61 -8.24 -7.40 -6.91
N GLU A 62 -8.54 -6.48 -5.99
CA GLU A 62 -7.57 -5.45 -5.60
C GLU A 62 -6.43 -6.03 -4.75
N LEU A 63 -6.69 -7.06 -3.93
CA LEU A 63 -5.63 -7.80 -3.21
C LEU A 63 -4.65 -8.47 -4.15
N GLU A 64 -5.11 -9.01 -5.28
CA GLU A 64 -4.24 -9.57 -6.32
C GLU A 64 -3.33 -8.50 -6.93
N ASP A 65 -3.86 -7.31 -7.27
CA ASP A 65 -3.05 -6.19 -7.76
C ASP A 65 -2.05 -5.69 -6.69
N LEU A 66 -2.50 -5.54 -5.44
CA LEU A 66 -1.63 -5.19 -4.32
C LEU A 66 -0.48 -6.19 -4.13
N HIS A 67 -0.76 -7.49 -4.29
CA HIS A 67 0.27 -8.52 -4.21
C HIS A 67 1.34 -8.34 -5.29
N SER A 68 0.93 -8.17 -6.56
CA SER A 68 1.87 -7.90 -7.67
C SER A 68 2.69 -6.62 -7.46
N ARG A 69 2.13 -5.61 -6.81
CA ARG A 69 2.84 -4.36 -6.48
C ARG A 69 3.89 -4.59 -5.38
N VAL A 70 3.56 -5.34 -4.33
CA VAL A 70 4.51 -5.70 -3.27
C VAL A 70 5.69 -6.49 -3.86
N GLU A 71 5.43 -7.46 -4.73
CA GLU A 71 6.48 -8.22 -5.41
C GLU A 71 7.37 -7.30 -6.27
N ARG A 72 6.77 -6.37 -7.02
CA ARG A 72 7.51 -5.39 -7.82
C ARG A 72 8.43 -4.53 -6.98
N GLU A 73 7.95 -3.96 -5.87
CA GLU A 73 8.79 -3.17 -4.97
C GLU A 73 9.92 -4.01 -4.37
N GLY A 74 9.64 -5.27 -4.03
CA GLY A 74 10.68 -6.21 -3.58
C GLY A 74 11.80 -6.40 -4.59
N ASN A 75 11.45 -6.60 -5.87
CA ASN A 75 12.42 -6.71 -6.96
C ASN A 75 13.20 -5.41 -7.16
N THR A 76 12.51 -4.26 -7.19
CA THR A 76 13.14 -2.94 -7.32
C THR A 76 14.13 -2.69 -6.19
N ARG A 77 13.80 -3.05 -4.94
CA ARG A 77 14.72 -2.91 -3.80
C ARG A 77 16.00 -3.71 -4.01
N VAL A 78 15.89 -4.96 -4.48
CA VAL A 78 17.04 -5.84 -4.74
C VAL A 78 17.94 -5.24 -5.83
N GLU A 79 17.35 -4.73 -6.91
CA GLU A 79 18.08 -4.05 -7.99
C GLU A 79 18.81 -2.79 -7.49
N LEU A 80 18.12 -1.95 -6.71
CA LEU A 80 18.71 -0.73 -6.14
C LEU A 80 19.88 -1.04 -5.19
N ALA A 81 19.75 -2.06 -4.35
CA ALA A 81 20.82 -2.50 -3.45
C ALA A 81 22.05 -3.02 -4.22
N GLN A 82 21.83 -3.73 -5.33
CA GLN A 82 22.90 -4.17 -6.21
C GLN A 82 23.62 -2.96 -6.86
N HIS A 83 22.87 -1.97 -7.35
CA HIS A 83 23.46 -0.75 -7.91
C HIS A 83 24.20 0.11 -6.87
N GLU A 84 23.69 0.21 -5.64
CA GLU A 84 24.38 0.87 -4.53
C GLU A 84 25.72 0.21 -4.24
N LYS A 85 25.76 -1.12 -4.19
CA LYS A 85 26.99 -1.90 -3.99
C LYS A 85 28.00 -1.64 -5.11
N GLU A 86 27.56 -1.67 -6.37
CA GLU A 86 28.42 -1.40 -7.53
C GLU A 86 28.98 0.03 -7.52
N ALA A 87 28.16 1.02 -7.12
CA ALA A 87 28.62 2.41 -6.97
C ALA A 87 29.68 2.51 -5.86
N ASN A 88 29.48 1.81 -4.75
CA ASN A 88 30.44 1.76 -3.64
C ASN A 88 31.77 1.12 -4.06
N GLU A 89 31.75 0.01 -4.81
CA GLU A 89 32.94 -0.64 -5.37
C GLU A 89 33.72 0.29 -6.31
N LYS A 90 33.00 1.13 -7.09
CA LYS A 90 33.58 2.15 -7.98
C LYS A 90 34.00 3.43 -7.25
N LYS A 91 33.78 3.53 -5.92
CA LYS A 91 34.00 4.74 -5.11
C LYS A 91 33.22 5.96 -5.60
N ASP A 92 32.06 5.74 -6.23
CA ASP A 92 31.14 6.79 -6.66
C ASP A 92 30.23 7.19 -5.49
N SER A 93 30.67 8.16 -4.69
CA SER A 93 29.93 8.63 -3.51
C SER A 93 28.57 9.26 -3.84
N VAL A 94 28.45 9.88 -5.02
CA VAL A 94 27.20 10.48 -5.50
C VAL A 94 26.23 9.37 -5.88
N GLY A 95 26.70 8.35 -6.59
CA GLY A 95 25.94 7.15 -6.92
C GLY A 95 25.43 6.43 -5.67
N VAL A 96 26.30 6.19 -4.68
CA VAL A 96 25.90 5.58 -3.39
C VAL A 96 24.78 6.38 -2.74
N THR A 97 24.97 7.69 -2.56
CA THR A 97 23.96 8.55 -1.92
C THR A 97 22.62 8.52 -2.67
N LYS A 98 22.66 8.54 -4.01
CA LYS A 98 21.46 8.44 -4.86
C LYS A 98 20.73 7.13 -4.64
N PHE A 99 21.42 6.00 -4.66
CA PHE A 99 20.79 4.69 -4.49
C PHE A 99 20.27 4.49 -3.06
N SER A 100 20.98 4.97 -2.03
CA SER A 100 20.48 4.95 -0.65
C SER A 100 19.15 5.71 -0.51
N LEU A 101 19.02 6.87 -1.16
CA LEU A 101 17.77 7.64 -1.17
C LEU A 101 16.63 6.86 -1.84
N LEU A 102 16.89 6.28 -3.02
CA LEU A 102 15.89 5.49 -3.75
C LEU A 102 15.45 4.24 -2.97
N ILE A 103 16.37 3.60 -2.25
CA ILE A 103 16.04 2.48 -1.34
C ILE A 103 15.11 2.99 -0.22
N SER A 104 15.41 4.13 0.39
CA SER A 104 14.54 4.71 1.43
C SER A 104 13.13 5.02 0.91
N GLU A 105 13.00 5.49 -0.33
CA GLU A 105 11.70 5.73 -0.97
C GLU A 105 10.96 4.41 -1.25
N CYS A 106 11.66 3.39 -1.74
CA CYS A 106 11.13 2.04 -1.94
C CYS A 106 10.64 1.40 -0.62
N ASP A 107 11.36 1.64 0.47
CA ASP A 107 11.00 1.15 1.81
C ASP A 107 9.71 1.79 2.32
N ALA A 108 9.57 3.11 2.14
CA ALA A 108 8.34 3.83 2.48
C ALA A 108 7.14 3.32 1.65
N ARG A 109 7.34 3.07 0.35
CA ARG A 109 6.31 2.49 -0.52
C ARG A 109 5.92 1.08 -0.08
N THR A 110 6.90 0.24 0.25
CA THR A 110 6.68 -1.13 0.75
C THR A 110 5.87 -1.14 2.04
N GLN A 111 6.19 -0.26 2.99
CA GLN A 111 5.43 -0.12 4.24
C GLN A 111 3.98 0.33 3.99
N ALA A 112 3.78 1.32 3.13
CA ALA A 112 2.45 1.80 2.77
C ALA A 112 1.62 0.72 2.04
N LEU A 113 2.24 -0.05 1.13
CA LEU A 113 1.59 -1.20 0.49
C LEU A 113 1.21 -2.29 1.50
N ALA A 114 2.05 -2.57 2.50
CA ALA A 114 1.75 -3.53 3.55
C ALA A 114 0.53 -3.11 4.38
N LEU A 115 0.44 -1.82 4.74
CA LEU A 115 -0.72 -1.27 5.43
C LEU A 115 -1.99 -1.34 4.59
N LEU A 116 -1.91 -1.01 3.30
CA LEU A 116 -3.05 -1.08 2.38
C LEU A 116 -3.51 -2.53 2.19
N THR A 117 -2.57 -3.47 2.04
CA THR A 117 -2.85 -4.91 1.96
C THR A 117 -3.53 -5.42 3.23
N MET A 118 -3.05 -4.99 4.41
CA MET A 118 -3.66 -5.35 5.69
C MET A 118 -5.08 -4.78 5.85
N HIS A 119 -5.31 -3.53 5.41
CA HIS A 119 -6.64 -2.92 5.39
C HIS A 119 -7.62 -3.76 4.56
N TYR A 120 -7.22 -4.19 3.36
CA TYR A 120 -8.04 -5.03 2.48
C TYR A 120 -8.25 -6.45 3.03
N PHE A 121 -7.21 -7.08 3.59
CA PHE A 121 -7.37 -8.38 4.25
C PHE A 121 -8.32 -8.31 5.44
N THR A 122 -8.23 -7.25 6.26
CA THR A 122 -9.15 -7.04 7.39
C THR A 122 -10.59 -6.90 6.90
N ALA A 123 -10.81 -6.14 5.82
CA ALA A 123 -12.13 -5.99 5.22
C ALA A 123 -12.69 -7.34 4.73
N LEU A 124 -11.86 -8.16 4.07
CA LEU A 124 -12.24 -9.49 3.61
C LEU A 124 -12.57 -10.44 4.77
N GLN A 125 -11.76 -10.42 5.84
CA GLN A 125 -12.01 -11.20 7.05
C GLN A 125 -13.36 -10.83 7.68
N LEU A 126 -13.64 -9.53 7.85
CA LEU A 126 -14.93 -9.08 8.39
C LEU A 126 -16.11 -9.59 7.56
N LEU A 127 -16.04 -9.49 6.23
CA LEU A 127 -17.10 -9.98 5.34
C LEU A 127 -17.34 -11.49 5.46
N THR A 128 -16.28 -12.28 5.57
CA THR A 128 -16.37 -13.75 5.65
C THR A 128 -16.79 -14.24 7.04
N HIS A 129 -16.42 -13.53 8.10
CA HIS A 129 -16.84 -13.86 9.47
C HIS A 129 -18.31 -13.55 9.74
N HIS A 130 -18.92 -12.58 9.05
CA HIS A 130 -20.36 -12.29 9.13
C HIS A 130 -21.26 -13.27 8.33
N LYS A 131 -20.68 -14.18 7.53
CA LYS A 131 -21.41 -15.21 6.77
C LYS A 131 -21.60 -16.54 7.53
N LYS A 132 -21.18 -16.64 8.80
CA LYS A 132 -21.38 -17.81 9.70
C LYS A 132 -22.46 -17.53 10.72
#